data_AF-A0A352FPQ2-F1
#
_entry.id   AF-A0A352FPQ2-F1
#
_cell.length_a   1.000
_cell.length_b   1.000
_cell.length_c   1.000
_cell.angle_alpha   90.00
_cell.angle_beta   90.00
_cell.angle_gamma   90.00
#
_symmetry.space_group_name_H-M   'P 1'
#
loop_
_entity.id
_entity.type
_entity.pdbx_description
1 polymer ?
#
loop_
_entity_poly.entity_id
_entity_poly.type
_entity_poly.pdbx_seq_one_letter_code
_entity_poly.pdbx_strand_id
1 'polypeptide(L)' 'MKPNSDSEPDEMRDEYDFSGGVRGKFYKEYMQGTNVVLLDADVAEVFHDSEAVNQALRTLITITRNRLPQTP' A
#
# COMPACT_ATOMS: atom_id res chain seq x y z
N MET A 1 9.49 14.47 -43.44
CA MET A 1 8.22 13.95 -42.88
C MET A 1 7.95 12.61 -43.54
N LYS A 2 8.14 11.48 -42.85
CA LYS A 2 7.65 10.17 -43.32
C LYS A 2 6.28 9.93 -42.65
N PRO A 3 5.27 9.44 -43.37
CA PRO A 3 3.92 9.32 -42.84
C PRO A 3 3.83 8.19 -41.82
N ASN A 4 3.05 8.42 -40.77
CA ASN A 4 2.61 7.42 -39.80
C ASN A 4 1.62 6.45 -40.45
N SER A 5 1.87 5.15 -40.32
CA SER A 5 0.87 4.12 -40.05
C SER A 5 1.60 2.80 -40.03
N ASP A 6 1.63 2.13 -38.89
CA ASP A 6 1.44 0.69 -38.79
C ASP A 6 1.23 0.41 -37.30
N SER A 7 -0.04 0.29 -36.95
CA SER A 7 -0.49 -0.38 -35.74
C SER A 7 -0.05 -1.83 -35.83
N GLU A 8 1.20 -2.09 -35.49
CA GLU A 8 1.63 -3.42 -35.10
C GLU A 8 0.72 -3.80 -33.92
N PRO A 9 0.00 -4.94 -33.97
CA PRO A 9 -0.61 -5.46 -32.76
C PRO A 9 0.50 -5.56 -31.71
N ASP A 10 0.22 -5.12 -30.48
CA ASP A 10 1.13 -5.27 -29.35
C ASP A 10 1.25 -6.78 -29.04
N GLU A 11 1.99 -7.49 -29.89
CA GLU A 11 2.14 -8.94 -29.86
C GLU A 11 3.02 -9.33 -28.69
N MET A 12 2.54 -10.31 -27.93
CA MET A 12 3.26 -10.85 -26.80
C MET A 12 4.58 -11.46 -27.28
N ARG A 13 5.67 -11.11 -26.60
CA ARG A 13 7.00 -11.63 -26.89
C ARG A 13 7.09 -13.13 -26.61
N ASP A 14 7.82 -13.86 -27.44
CA ASP A 14 8.00 -15.32 -27.35
C ASP A 14 8.61 -15.77 -26.01
N GLU A 15 9.38 -14.91 -25.34
CA GLU A 15 9.99 -15.22 -24.04
C GLU A 15 8.98 -15.21 -22.88
N TYR A 16 7.75 -14.76 -23.10
CA TYR A 16 6.74 -14.66 -22.05
C TYR A 16 5.87 -15.92 -21.95
N ASP A 17 6.05 -16.67 -20.87
CA ASP A 17 5.13 -17.75 -20.47
C ASP A 17 4.11 -17.26 -19.43
N PHE A 18 2.90 -16.93 -19.89
CA PHE A 18 1.77 -16.58 -19.04
C PHE A 18 0.85 -17.76 -18.70
N SER A 19 1.22 -19.00 -19.04
CA SER A 19 0.38 -20.19 -18.78
C SER A 19 0.09 -20.43 -17.29
N GLY A 20 0.96 -19.93 -16.41
CA GLY A 20 0.79 -19.96 -14.95
C GLY A 20 0.00 -18.78 -14.36
N GLY A 21 -0.58 -17.90 -15.18
CA GLY A 21 -1.30 -16.72 -14.73
C GLY A 21 -2.59 -17.05 -13.98
N VAL A 22 -2.69 -16.64 -12.71
CA VAL A 22 -3.91 -16.79 -11.90
C VAL A 22 -4.57 -15.43 -11.70
N ARG A 23 -5.81 -15.26 -12.20
CA ARG A 23 -6.58 -14.03 -12.02
C ARG A 23 -6.79 -13.77 -10.53
N GLY A 24 -6.35 -12.60 -10.06
CA GLY A 24 -6.52 -12.20 -8.66
C GLY A 24 -5.67 -12.98 -7.67
N LYS A 25 -4.49 -13.49 -8.07
CA LYS A 25 -3.55 -14.24 -7.19
C LYS A 25 -3.30 -13.58 -5.83
N PHE A 26 -3.27 -12.24 -5.79
CA PHE A 26 -3.05 -11.45 -4.57
C PHE A 26 -4.25 -10.57 -4.20
N TYR A 27 -5.41 -10.81 -4.82
CA TYR A 27 -6.59 -9.97 -4.62
C TYR A 27 -7.11 -10.06 -3.19
N LYS A 28 -7.04 -11.24 -2.56
CA LYS A 28 -7.51 -11.43 -1.19
C LYS A 28 -6.61 -10.70 -0.19
N GLU A 29 -5.31 -10.74 -0.39
CA GLU A 29 -4.29 -10.06 0.40
C GLU A 29 -4.40 -8.54 0.24
N TYR A 30 -4.69 -8.06 -0.98
CA TYR A 30 -5.00 -6.65 -1.23
C TYR A 30 -6.32 -6.21 -0.56
N MET A 31 -7.37 -7.03 -0.66
CA MET A 31 -8.70 -6.75 -0.07
C MET A 31 -8.75 -6.86 1.45
N GLN A 32 -7.75 -7.48 2.09
CA GLN A 32 -7.55 -7.40 3.54
C GLN A 32 -7.26 -5.96 4.00
N GLY A 33 -7.09 -5.04 3.05
CA GLY A 33 -7.11 -3.61 3.29
C GLY A 33 -5.79 -3.18 3.91
N THR A 34 -4.86 -2.72 3.08
CA THR A 34 -3.84 -1.83 3.62
C THR A 34 -4.58 -0.54 3.99
N ASN A 35 -4.75 -0.28 5.29
CA ASN A 35 -5.25 1.00 5.77
C ASN A 35 -4.13 2.03 5.55
N VAL A 36 -3.96 2.48 4.31
CA VAL A 36 -2.93 3.44 3.91
C VAL A 36 -3.38 4.81 4.40
N VAL A 37 -2.67 5.30 5.41
CA VAL A 37 -2.86 6.65 5.94
C VAL A 37 -1.71 7.50 5.43
N LEU A 38 -2.04 8.55 4.68
CA LEU A 38 -1.07 9.58 4.31
C LEU A 38 -0.84 10.48 5.53
N LEU A 39 0.42 10.66 5.89
CA LEU A 39 0.82 11.61 6.92
C LEU A 39 0.94 13.01 6.33
N ASP A 40 0.64 14.01 7.14
CA ASP A 40 0.99 15.39 6.80
C ASP A 40 2.51 15.56 6.73
N ALA A 41 2.97 16.54 5.95
CA ALA A 41 4.38 16.71 5.62
C ALA A 41 5.26 16.93 6.86
N ASP A 42 4.78 17.72 7.82
CA ASP A 42 5.45 17.99 9.09
C ASP A 42 5.59 16.73 9.96
N VAL A 43 4.59 15.85 9.95
CA VAL A 43 4.64 14.56 10.66
C VAL A 43 5.63 13.61 9.97
N ALA A 44 5.64 13.58 8.64
CA ALA A 44 6.56 12.76 7.85
C ALA A 44 8.03 13.21 7.97
N GLU A 45 8.29 14.50 8.22
CA GLU A 45 9.64 15.00 8.53
C GLU A 45 10.19 14.45 9.85
N VAL A 46 9.32 14.13 10.80
CA VAL A 46 9.70 13.60 12.13
C VAL A 46 9.84 12.08 12.10
N PHE A 47 8.94 11.38 11.41
CA PHE A 47 8.90 9.91 11.39
C PHE A 47 9.33 9.34 10.03
N HIS A 48 10.46 8.62 10.03
CA HIS A 48 11.10 8.10 8.83
C HIS A 48 10.45 6.82 8.28
N ASP A 49 9.70 6.08 9.12
CA ASP A 49 9.04 4.84 8.73
C ASP A 49 7.75 4.57 9.53
N SER A 50 6.99 3.59 9.06
CA SER A 50 5.73 3.18 9.69
C SER A 50 5.91 2.51 11.06
N GLU A 51 7.07 1.93 11.37
CA GLU A 51 7.32 1.28 12.66
C GLU A 51 7.37 2.34 13.76
N ALA A 52 8.13 3.42 13.54
CA ALA A 52 8.27 4.53 14.46
C ALA A 52 6.92 5.22 14.74
N VAL A 53 6.12 5.47 13.70
CA VAL A 53 4.76 6.05 13.84
C VAL A 53 3.88 5.14 14.69
N ASN A 54 3.85 3.84 14.37
CA ASN A 54 2.99 2.89 15.08
C ASN A 54 3.39 2.73 16.54
N GLN A 55 4.69 2.76 16.86
CA GLN A 55 5.16 2.70 18.24
C GLN A 55 4.74 3.92 19.05
N ALA A 56 4.83 5.12 18.46
CA ALA A 56 4.40 6.37 19.11
C ALA A 56 2.88 6.33 19.41
N LEU A 57 2.07 5.95 18.43
CA LEU A 57 0.61 5.84 18.58
C LEU A 57 0.21 4.80 19.64
N ARG A 58 0.88 3.63 19.67
CA ARG A 58 0.64 2.59 20.70
C ARG A 58 0.97 3.08 22.11
N THR A 59 2.03 3.88 22.25
CA THR A 59 2.40 4.50 23.52
C THR A 59 1.31 5.47 23.98
N LEU A 60 0.79 6.31 23.08
CA LEU A 60 -0.32 7.22 23.37
C LEU A 60 -1.60 6.47 23.78
N ILE A 61 -1.94 5.38 23.08
CA ILE A 61 -3.08 4.52 23.44
C ILE A 61 -2.91 3.98 24.86
N THR A 62 -1.72 3.51 25.22
CA THR A 62 -1.41 2.97 26.55
C THR A 62 -1.59 4.02 27.64
N ILE A 63 -1.04 5.23 27.42
CA ILE A 63 -1.18 6.35 28.36
C ILE A 63 -2.66 6.73 28.52
N THR A 64 -3.40 6.78 27.42
CA THR A 64 -4.82 7.20 27.42
C THR A 64 -5.69 6.19 28.14
N ARG A 65 -5.49 4.88 27.91
CA ARG A 65 -6.19 3.80 28.63
C ARG A 65 -5.93 3.85 30.14
N ASN A 66 -4.72 4.22 30.54
CA ASN A 66 -4.38 4.32 31.96
C ASN A 66 -4.96 5.58 32.63
N ARG A 67 -5.44 6.57 31.84
CA ARG A 67 -6.01 7.84 32.33
C ARG A 67 -7.53 7.91 32.26
N LEU A 68 -8.18 7.07 31.45
CA LEU A 68 -9.64 7.02 31.38
C LEU A 68 -10.17 6.06 32.46
N PRO A 69 -11.16 6.46 33.28
CA PRO A 69 -11.91 5.49 34.05
C PRO A 69 -12.58 4.53 33.05
N GLN A 70 -12.34 3.22 33.22
CA GLN A 70 -13.05 2.19 32.48
C GLN A 70 -14.53 2.39 32.76
N THR A 71 -15.24 2.98 31.80
CA THR A 71 -16.70 3.15 31.93
C THR A 71 -17.31 1.83 31.46
N PRO A 72 -18.16 1.19 32.29
CA PRO A 72 -18.79 -0.09 31.96
C PRO A 72 -19.77 0.03 30.79
#